data_AF-A0ABD2P0G5-F1
#
_entry.id   AF-A0ABD2P0G5-F1
#
_cell.length_a   1.000
_cell.length_b   1.000
_cell.length_c   1.000
_cell.angle_alpha   90.00
_cell.angle_beta   90.00
_cell.angle_gamma   90.00
#
_symmetry.space_group_name_H-M   'P 1'
#
loop_
_entity.id
_entity.type
_entity.pdbx_description
1 polymer ?
#
loop_
_entity_poly.entity_id
_entity_poly.type
_entity_poly.pdbx_seq_one_letter_code
_entity_poly.pdbx_strand_id
1 'polypeptide(L)'
;MSNLCNFCGKSTWASGLRCSGFCGCSHHANGKCTDISGDQLPLIKSLPGGGWFCRGCRTDNNIPLSGSTNAKNKQSRQSIVQPVVSSQIGNDDVINVSRAEIALLPTEISELKRSVNFCSDKISDFSHTEELKKENHLLNEKLSAMPTKLNNLEQYSRSI
;
A
#
# COMPACT_ATOMS: atom_id res chain seq x y z
N MET A 1 -3.19 32.00 -22.11
CA MET A 1 -3.77 30.81 -21.46
C MET A 1 -3.47 30.91 -19.98
N SER A 2 -4.49 31.10 -19.15
CA SER A 2 -4.34 31.43 -17.72
C SER A 2 -4.03 30.16 -16.93
N ASN A 3 -2.81 30.02 -16.41
CA ASN A 3 -2.40 28.93 -15.53
C ASN A 3 -2.88 29.20 -14.10
N LEU A 4 -4.19 29.32 -13.91
CA LEU A 4 -4.78 29.56 -12.59
C LEU A 4 -5.30 28.25 -12.02
N CYS A 5 -5.12 28.10 -10.71
CA CYS A 5 -5.66 26.97 -9.99
C CYS A 5 -7.19 27.08 -9.97
N ASN A 6 -7.89 26.06 -10.45
CA ASN A 6 -9.35 26.03 -10.48
C ASN A 6 -9.99 26.03 -9.09
N PHE A 7 -9.23 25.76 -8.03
CA PHE A 7 -9.72 25.69 -6.65
C PHE A 7 -9.47 26.97 -5.85
N CYS A 8 -8.35 27.65 -6.07
CA CYS A 8 -7.99 28.84 -5.29
C CYS A 8 -7.78 30.11 -6.13
N GLY A 9 -7.91 30.03 -7.46
CA GLY A 9 -7.74 31.15 -8.38
C GLY A 9 -6.30 31.69 -8.49
N LYS A 10 -5.33 31.14 -7.73
CA LYS A 10 -3.93 31.57 -7.74
C LYS A 10 -3.16 30.95 -8.89
N SER A 11 -2.12 31.62 -9.38
CA SER A 11 -1.24 31.11 -10.43
C SER A 11 -0.57 29.78 -10.04
N THR A 12 -0.39 28.88 -11.01
CA THR A 12 0.16 27.52 -10.84
C THR A 12 1.60 27.36 -11.34
N TRP A 13 2.34 28.46 -11.55
CA TRP A 13 3.72 28.44 -12.05
C TRP A 13 4.70 27.85 -11.01
N ALA A 14 4.81 26.52 -10.98
CA ALA A 14 5.98 25.68 -10.62
C ALA A 14 5.53 24.29 -10.10
N SER A 15 4.47 24.25 -9.30
CA SER A 15 4.06 23.06 -8.54
C SER A 15 2.63 22.61 -8.83
N GLY A 16 2.08 23.05 -9.96
CA GLY A 16 0.74 22.65 -10.39
C GLY A 16 0.69 21.22 -10.94
N LEU A 17 -0.48 20.61 -10.81
CA LEU A 17 -0.93 19.40 -11.51
C LEU A 17 -2.00 19.78 -12.51
N ARG A 18 -1.95 19.14 -13.68
CA ARG A 18 -3.00 19.22 -14.68
C ARG A 18 -3.80 17.92 -14.63
N CYS A 19 -5.12 18.03 -14.61
CA CYS A 19 -5.97 16.87 -14.69
C CYS A 19 -5.78 16.18 -16.06
N SER A 20 -5.38 14.91 -16.04
CA SER A 20 -5.23 14.06 -17.23
C SER A 20 -6.55 13.39 -17.64
N GLY A 21 -7.63 13.63 -16.91
CA GLY A 21 -8.86 12.87 -17.04
C GLY A 21 -9.62 13.07 -18.36
N PHE A 22 -10.26 12.00 -18.80
CA PHE A 22 -11.20 11.98 -19.92
C PHE A 22 -12.54 12.66 -19.62
N CYS A 23 -12.76 13.10 -18.37
CA CYS A 23 -13.99 13.78 -17.98
C CYS A 23 -14.18 15.18 -18.61
N GLY A 24 -13.34 15.56 -19.58
CA GLY A 24 -13.40 16.85 -20.30
C GLY A 24 -12.90 18.05 -19.49
N CYS A 25 -12.60 17.85 -18.21
CA CYS A 25 -12.13 18.89 -17.32
C CYS A 25 -10.64 19.21 -17.54
N SER A 26 -10.35 20.37 -18.13
CA SER A 26 -8.98 20.93 -18.20
C SER A 26 -8.59 21.68 -16.92
N HIS A 27 -8.77 21.02 -15.76
CA HIS A 27 -8.47 21.64 -14.46
C HIS A 27 -6.97 21.63 -14.15
N HIS A 28 -6.49 22.76 -13.65
CA HIS A 28 -5.18 22.94 -13.07
C HIS A 28 -5.32 23.15 -11.56
N ALA A 29 -4.49 22.48 -10.78
CA ALA A 29 -4.51 22.58 -9.34
C ALA A 29 -3.10 22.81 -8.81
N ASN A 30 -2.94 23.71 -7.85
CA ASN A 30 -1.72 23.77 -7.05
C ASN A 30 -1.64 22.52 -6.18
N GLY A 31 -0.43 21.98 -5.93
CA GLY A 31 -0.26 20.82 -5.03
C GLY A 31 -0.98 20.99 -3.68
N LYS A 32 -0.93 22.19 -3.08
CA LYS A 32 -1.66 22.54 -1.84
C LYS A 32 -3.19 22.52 -1.96
N CYS A 33 -3.73 22.58 -3.18
CA CYS A 33 -5.16 22.55 -3.46
C CYS A 33 -5.62 21.19 -3.99
N THR A 34 -4.72 20.21 -4.00
CA THR A 34 -5.04 18.82 -4.29
C THR A 34 -5.06 18.00 -3.00
N ASP A 35 -5.52 16.77 -3.12
CA ASP A 35 -5.49 15.75 -2.08
C ASP A 35 -4.15 14.98 -2.03
N ILE A 36 -3.16 15.44 -2.78
CA ILE A 36 -1.84 14.82 -2.90
C ILE A 36 -0.88 15.46 -1.90
N SER A 37 -0.11 14.64 -1.20
CA SER A 37 0.93 15.12 -0.29
C SER A 37 2.10 15.75 -1.04
N GLY A 38 2.85 16.64 -0.38
CA GLY A 38 4.01 17.32 -0.98
C GLY A 38 5.02 16.34 -1.61
N ASP A 39 5.21 15.17 -0.99
CA ASP A 39 6.18 14.15 -1.41
C ASP A 39 5.69 13.29 -2.59
N GLN A 40 4.38 13.18 -2.78
CA GLN A 40 3.78 12.46 -3.90
C GLN A 40 3.80 13.27 -5.20
N LEU A 41 3.86 14.61 -5.09
CA LEU A 41 3.85 15.50 -6.24
C LEU A 41 5.07 15.32 -7.18
N PRO A 42 6.31 15.24 -6.69
CA PRO A 42 7.47 14.89 -7.52
C PRO A 42 7.33 13.51 -8.17
N LEU A 43 6.84 12.51 -7.43
CA LEU A 43 6.70 11.14 -7.92
C LEU A 43 5.76 11.05 -9.11
N ILE A 44 4.58 11.68 -9.02
CA ILE A 44 3.60 11.72 -10.11
C ILE A 44 4.16 12.41 -11.35
N LYS A 45 4.96 13.46 -11.17
CA LYS A 45 5.61 14.17 -12.29
C LYS A 45 6.77 13.39 -12.91
N SER A 46 7.46 12.56 -12.13
CA SER A 46 8.58 11.75 -12.63
C SER A 46 8.15 10.46 -13.34
N LEU A 47 6.92 9.99 -13.11
CA LEU A 47 6.42 8.76 -13.72
C LEU A 47 6.10 8.97 -15.20
N PRO A 48 6.75 8.25 -16.13
CA PRO A 48 6.39 8.30 -17.54
C PRO A 48 4.98 7.73 -17.73
N GLY A 49 4.08 8.54 -18.31
CA GLY A 49 2.65 8.20 -18.41
C GLY A 49 1.85 8.42 -17.11
N GLY A 50 2.50 8.89 -16.04
CA GLY A 50 1.85 9.30 -14.81
C GLY A 50 0.93 10.49 -15.05
N GLY A 51 -0.31 10.39 -14.57
CA GLY A 51 -1.32 11.43 -14.67
C GLY A 51 -2.04 11.62 -13.35
N TRP A 52 -2.45 12.85 -13.06
CA TRP A 52 -3.33 13.12 -11.94
C TRP A 52 -4.76 13.28 -12.41
N PHE A 53 -5.69 12.66 -11.71
CA PHE A 53 -7.13 12.87 -11.92
C PHE A 53 -7.68 13.75 -10.81
N CYS A 54 -8.40 14.82 -11.19
CA CYS A 54 -9.10 15.67 -10.23
C CYS A 54 -10.24 14.90 -9.57
N ARG A 55 -10.71 15.37 -8.40
CA ARG A 55 -11.79 14.71 -7.65
C ARG A 55 -13.01 14.40 -8.50
N GLY A 56 -13.45 15.32 -9.37
CA GLY A 56 -14.57 15.09 -10.29
C GLY A 56 -14.36 13.91 -11.22
N CYS A 57 -13.19 13.84 -11.89
CA CYS A 57 -12.85 12.70 -12.74
C CYS A 57 -12.66 11.38 -11.96
N ARG A 58 -12.51 11.40 -10.62
CA ARG A 58 -12.39 10.19 -9.79
C ARG A 58 -13.73 9.67 -9.28
N THR A 59 -14.71 10.56 -9.11
CA THR A 59 -16.05 10.20 -8.59
C THR A 59 -16.99 9.70 -9.68
N ASP A 60 -16.74 10.05 -10.94
CA ASP A 60 -17.45 9.46 -12.07
C ASP A 60 -16.85 8.07 -12.34
N ASN A 61 -17.65 7.01 -12.16
CA ASN A 61 -17.30 5.60 -12.40
C ASN A 61 -16.95 5.25 -13.87
N ASN A 62 -16.56 6.24 -14.67
CA ASN A 62 -16.06 6.11 -16.03
C ASN A 62 -14.59 6.56 -16.07
N ILE A 63 -13.73 5.91 -15.29
CA ILE A 63 -12.29 5.93 -15.60
C ILE A 63 -12.07 4.81 -16.62
N PRO A 64 -11.94 5.08 -17.93
CA PRO A 64 -11.36 4.11 -18.83
C PRO A 64 -9.90 3.91 -18.39
N LEU A 65 -9.65 2.82 -17.68
CA LEU A 65 -8.31 2.27 -17.52
C LEU A 65 -7.86 1.81 -18.90
N SER A 66 -7.14 2.66 -19.63
CA SER A 66 -6.21 2.20 -20.64
C SER A 66 -5.29 3.31 -21.10
N GLY A 67 -3.99 3.00 -21.09
CA GLY A 67 -3.08 3.58 -22.05
C GLY A 67 -3.67 3.38 -23.45
N SER A 68 -4.06 4.46 -24.10
CA SER A 68 -4.30 4.44 -25.53
C SER A 68 -3.96 5.80 -26.10
N THR A 69 -2.85 5.79 -26.82
CA THR A 69 -2.39 6.83 -27.72
C THR A 69 -3.49 7.17 -28.74
N ASN A 70 -3.73 8.47 -28.91
CA ASN A 70 -4.37 9.09 -30.07
C ASN A 70 -5.84 8.73 -30.34
N ALA A 71 -6.76 9.59 -29.89
CA ALA A 71 -7.91 9.96 -30.71
C ALA A 71 -8.38 11.37 -30.35
N LYS A 72 -8.13 12.31 -31.25
CA LYS A 72 -8.87 13.57 -31.32
C LYS A 72 -10.34 13.23 -31.54
N ASN A 73 -11.23 13.59 -30.63
CA ASN A 73 -12.55 14.04 -31.08
C ASN A 73 -13.20 14.99 -30.08
N LYS A 74 -13.41 16.22 -30.57
CA LYS A 74 -14.33 17.20 -30.01
C LYS A 74 -15.75 16.62 -30.18
N GLN A 75 -16.54 16.53 -29.11
CA GLN A 75 -17.92 17.01 -29.22
C GLN A 75 -18.57 17.22 -27.86
N SER A 76 -18.88 18.48 -27.60
CA SER A 76 -19.98 18.94 -26.76
C SER A 76 -21.24 18.15 -27.08
N ARG A 77 -21.87 17.49 -26.11
CA ARG A 77 -23.32 17.24 -26.15
C ARG A 77 -23.97 17.34 -24.78
N GLN A 78 -24.96 18.21 -24.76
CA GLN A 78 -25.97 18.43 -23.75
C GLN A 78 -26.70 17.12 -23.40
N SER A 79 -27.09 17.08 -22.13
CA SER A 79 -28.05 16.17 -21.51
C SER A 79 -29.31 15.96 -22.35
N ILE A 80 -29.55 14.74 -22.84
CA ILE A 80 -30.90 14.20 -23.12
C ILE A 80 -30.90 12.71 -22.79
N VAL A 81 -31.88 12.31 -21.96
CA VAL A 81 -32.21 10.96 -21.52
C VAL A 81 -32.63 10.09 -22.70
N GLN A 82 -32.08 8.87 -22.83
CA GLN A 82 -32.80 7.68 -23.32
C GLN A 82 -32.02 6.39 -23.04
N PRO A 83 -32.69 5.27 -22.69
CA PRO A 83 -32.04 4.01 -22.40
C PRO A 83 -31.82 3.24 -23.71
N VAL A 84 -30.55 3.10 -24.13
CA VAL A 84 -30.22 2.21 -25.25
C VAL A 84 -29.92 0.84 -24.69
N VAL A 85 -30.88 -0.07 -24.88
CA VAL A 85 -30.66 -1.51 -24.87
C VAL A 85 -29.61 -1.81 -25.93
N SER A 86 -28.39 -2.16 -25.51
CA SER A 86 -27.34 -2.63 -26.42
C SER A 86 -27.14 -4.12 -26.23
N SER A 87 -27.47 -4.82 -27.30
CA SER A 87 -27.40 -6.27 -27.51
C SER A 87 -26.13 -6.94 -26.99
N GLN A 88 -26.34 -8.13 -26.46
CA GLN A 88 -25.36 -9.19 -26.26
C GLN A 88 -24.59 -9.46 -27.56
N ILE A 89 -23.28 -9.18 -27.57
CA ILE A 89 -22.33 -9.81 -28.49
C ILE A 89 -21.01 -10.02 -27.72
N GLY A 90 -20.77 -11.26 -27.27
CA GLY A 90 -19.44 -11.89 -27.24
C GLY A 90 -18.41 -11.46 -26.19
N ASN A 91 -18.76 -11.36 -24.90
CA ASN A 91 -17.79 -11.14 -23.81
C ASN A 91 -17.82 -12.24 -22.71
N ASP A 92 -18.46 -13.39 -22.94
CA ASP A 92 -18.68 -14.38 -21.88
C ASP A 92 -17.39 -15.08 -21.41
N ASP A 93 -16.37 -15.24 -22.26
CA ASP A 93 -15.14 -15.92 -21.85
C ASP A 93 -14.24 -15.04 -20.97
N VAL A 94 -14.15 -13.73 -21.23
CA VAL A 94 -13.29 -12.81 -20.46
C VAL A 94 -13.92 -12.48 -19.09
N ILE A 95 -15.24 -12.35 -19.04
CA ILE A 95 -15.97 -12.05 -17.80
C ILE A 95 -15.99 -13.27 -16.86
N ASN A 96 -16.04 -14.50 -17.39
CA ASN A 96 -15.97 -15.71 -16.57
C ASN A 96 -14.58 -15.97 -15.99
N VAL A 97 -13.50 -15.69 -16.74
CA VAL A 97 -12.13 -15.82 -16.24
C VAL A 97 -11.89 -14.89 -15.04
N SER A 98 -12.28 -13.62 -15.14
CA SER A 98 -12.14 -12.68 -14.01
C SER A 98 -13.02 -13.05 -12.82
N ARG A 99 -14.21 -13.63 -13.03
CA ARG A 99 -15.09 -14.04 -11.92
C ARG A 99 -14.56 -15.27 -11.19
N ALA A 100 -13.94 -16.22 -11.91
CA ALA A 100 -13.30 -17.39 -11.33
C ALA A 100 -12.04 -17.01 -10.53
N GLU A 101 -11.20 -16.13 -11.07
CA GLU A 101 -10.00 -15.61 -10.37
C GLU A 101 -10.39 -14.80 -9.11
N ILE A 102 -11.40 -13.93 -9.20
CA ILE A 102 -11.90 -13.18 -8.03
C ILE A 102 -12.48 -14.11 -6.96
N ALA A 103 -13.09 -15.23 -7.34
CA ALA A 103 -13.60 -16.22 -6.40
C ALA A 103 -12.49 -17.02 -5.69
N LEU A 104 -11.27 -17.07 -6.24
CA LEU A 104 -10.12 -17.74 -5.65
C LEU A 104 -9.32 -16.85 -4.70
N LEU A 105 -9.42 -15.51 -4.84
CA LEU A 105 -8.74 -14.55 -3.97
C LEU A 105 -9.00 -14.75 -2.47
N PRO A 106 -10.23 -15.03 -1.98
CA PRO A 106 -10.46 -15.29 -0.57
C PRO A 106 -9.69 -16.51 -0.04
N THR A 107 -9.53 -17.53 -0.88
CA THR A 107 -8.78 -18.75 -0.54
C THR A 107 -7.29 -18.46 -0.48
N GLU A 108 -6.74 -17.79 -1.49
CA GLU A 108 -5.33 -17.37 -1.51
C GLU A 108 -4.99 -16.43 -0.34
N ILE A 109 -5.86 -15.48 -0.02
CA ILE A 109 -5.71 -14.60 1.15
C ILE A 109 -5.72 -15.41 2.46
N SER A 110 -6.54 -16.46 2.54
CA SER A 110 -6.61 -17.32 3.73
C SER A 110 -5.35 -18.18 3.88
N GLU A 111 -4.83 -18.73 2.78
CA GLU A 111 -3.57 -19.49 2.78
C GLU A 111 -2.37 -18.60 3.11
N LEU A 112 -2.34 -17.38 2.57
CA LEU A 112 -1.30 -16.40 2.89
C LEU A 112 -1.35 -16.01 4.37
N LYS A 113 -2.54 -15.73 4.93
CA LYS A 113 -2.71 -15.48 6.36
C LYS A 113 -2.23 -16.65 7.22
N ARG A 114 -2.55 -17.88 6.84
CA ARG A 114 -2.10 -19.08 7.53
C ARG A 114 -0.57 -19.19 7.52
N SER A 115 0.05 -18.93 6.37
CA SER A 115 1.51 -18.96 6.21
C SER A 115 2.20 -17.86 7.04
N VAL A 116 1.67 -16.64 7.03
CA VAL A 116 2.18 -15.53 7.83
C VAL A 116 2.07 -15.83 9.32
N ASN A 117 0.93 -16.35 9.78
CA ASN A 117 0.74 -16.72 11.18
C ASN A 117 1.72 -17.83 11.60
N PHE A 118 1.89 -18.86 10.78
CA PHE A 118 2.88 -19.92 11.05
C PHE A 118 4.31 -19.37 11.17
N CYS A 119 4.71 -18.47 10.26
CA CYS A 119 6.01 -17.81 10.33
C CYS A 119 6.15 -16.91 11.55
N SER A 120 5.07 -16.21 11.95
CA SER A 120 5.05 -15.38 13.16
C SER A 120 5.24 -16.20 14.42
N ASP A 121 4.57 -17.34 14.54
CA ASP A 121 4.74 -18.27 15.66
C ASP A 121 6.17 -18.80 15.73
N LYS A 122 6.76 -19.15 14.57
CA LYS A 122 8.16 -19.58 14.50
C LYS A 122 9.15 -18.49 14.90
N ILE A 123 8.89 -17.23 14.56
CA ILE A 123 9.71 -16.10 15.00
C ILE A 123 9.58 -15.89 16.52
N SER A 124 8.38 -16.13 17.07
CA SER A 124 8.16 -16.11 18.52
C SER A 124 9.00 -17.18 19.25
N ASP A 125 9.18 -18.38 18.67
CA ASP A 125 10.07 -19.41 19.23
C ASP A 125 11.51 -18.88 19.39
N PHE A 126 12.00 -18.06 18.44
CA PHE A 126 13.33 -17.46 18.52
C PHE A 126 13.42 -16.30 19.52
N SER A 127 12.30 -15.68 19.91
CA SER A 127 12.32 -14.62 20.93
C SER A 127 12.67 -15.15 22.34
N HIS A 128 12.41 -16.44 22.61
CA HIS A 128 12.79 -17.10 23.87
C HIS A 128 14.31 -17.33 24.01
N THR A 129 15.09 -17.09 22.96
CA THR A 129 16.56 -17.19 22.99
C THR A 129 17.18 -16.25 24.04
N GLU A 130 16.60 -15.07 24.26
CA GLU A 130 17.10 -14.11 25.25
C GLU A 130 16.83 -14.57 26.70
N GLU A 131 15.72 -15.25 26.94
CA GLU A 131 15.42 -15.86 28.25
C GLU A 131 16.37 -17.03 28.53
N LEU A 132 16.59 -17.89 27.54
CA LEU A 132 17.57 -18.98 27.63
C LEU A 132 19.00 -18.46 27.86
N LYS A 133 19.40 -17.35 27.23
CA LYS A 133 20.71 -16.71 27.49
C LYS A 133 20.84 -16.23 28.94
N LYS A 134 19.79 -15.61 29.49
CA LYS A 134 19.77 -15.16 30.89
C LYS A 134 19.87 -16.32 31.87
N GLU A 135 19.13 -17.39 31.63
CA GLU A 135 19.18 -18.60 32.46
C GLU A 135 20.56 -19.25 32.41
N ASN A 136 21.14 -19.36 31.21
CA ASN A 136 22.47 -19.92 31.02
C ASN A 136 23.55 -19.05 31.69
N HIS A 137 23.42 -17.73 31.67
CA HIS A 137 24.29 -16.82 32.41
C HIS A 137 24.20 -17.05 33.93
N LEU A 138 22.97 -17.14 34.47
CA LEU A 138 22.72 -17.38 35.90
C LEU A 138 23.29 -18.74 36.36
N LEU A 139 23.14 -19.78 35.53
CA LEU A 139 23.69 -21.11 35.79
C LEU A 139 25.23 -21.08 35.80
N ASN A 140 25.84 -20.35 34.86
CA ASN A 140 27.30 -20.18 34.83
C ASN A 140 27.83 -19.42 36.06
N GLU A 141 27.13 -18.39 36.54
CA GLU A 141 27.48 -17.71 37.79
C GLU A 141 27.35 -18.64 39.01
N LYS A 142 26.30 -19.47 39.07
CA LYS A 142 26.16 -20.45 40.15
C LYS A 142 27.26 -21.51 40.11
N LEU A 143 27.65 -21.97 38.92
CA LEU A 143 28.74 -22.93 38.73
C LEU A 143 30.09 -22.33 39.13
N SER A 144 30.36 -21.06 38.79
CA SER A 144 31.62 -20.40 39.17
C SER A 144 31.71 -20.11 40.68
N ALA A 145 30.56 -19.93 41.36
CA ALA A 145 30.50 -19.72 42.81
C ALA A 145 30.57 -21.02 43.65
N MET A 146 30.32 -22.19 43.06
CA MET A 146 30.35 -23.47 43.79
C MET A 146 31.72 -23.82 44.38
N PRO A 147 32.85 -23.71 43.65
CA PRO A 147 34.17 -24.03 44.20
C PRO A 147 34.51 -23.24 45.45
N THR A 148 34.15 -21.96 45.51
CA THR A 148 34.38 -21.11 46.69
C THR A 148 33.53 -21.55 47.87
N LYS A 149 32.26 -21.90 47.64
CA LYS A 149 31.38 -22.45 48.71
C LYS A 149 31.92 -23.78 49.25
N LEU A 150 32.41 -24.64 48.35
CA LEU A 150 32.98 -25.93 48.72
C LEU A 150 34.25 -25.76 49.55
N ASN A 151 35.15 -24.86 49.13
CA ASN A 151 36.37 -24.54 49.87
C ASN A 151 36.08 -23.94 51.26
N ASN A 152 35.07 -23.06 51.39
CA ASN A 152 34.66 -22.52 52.68
C ASN A 152 34.10 -23.61 53.62
N LEU A 153 33.31 -24.54 53.09
CA LEU A 153 32.79 -25.67 53.86
C LEU A 153 33.90 -26.65 54.28
N GLU A 154 34.88 -26.90 53.41
CA GLU A 154 36.06 -27.71 53.75
C GLU A 154 36.95 -27.04 54.80
N GLN A 155 37.09 -25.72 54.77
CA GLN A 155 37.83 -25.01 55.82
C GLN A 155 37.10 -25.07 57.16
N TYR A 156 35.77 -24.93 57.16
CA TYR A 156 34.94 -25.04 58.35
C TYR A 156 34.98 -26.46 58.95
N SER A 157 34.94 -27.51 58.13
CA SER A 157 35.01 -28.90 58.61
C SER A 157 36.36 -29.28 59.20
N ARG A 158 37.45 -28.60 58.80
CA ARG A 158 38.80 -28.81 59.35
C ARG A 158 39.05 -28.04 60.65
N SER A 159 38.17 -27.12 61.03
CA SER A 159 38.32 -26.27 62.22
C SER A 159 37.44 -26.70 63.41
N ILE A 160 36.70 -27.81 63.27
CA ILE A 160 35.96 -28.52 64.31
C ILE A 160 36.70 -29.83 64.60
#